data_AF-A0A7C4XSD3-F1
#
_entry.id   AF-A0A7C4XSD3-F1
#
_cell.length_a   1.000
_cell.length_b   1.000
_cell.length_c   1.000
_cell.angle_alpha   90.00
_cell.angle_beta   90.00
_cell.angle_gamma   90.00
#
_symmetry.space_group_name_H-M   'P 1'
#
loop_
_entity.id
_entity.type
_entity.pdbx_description
1 polymer ?
#
loop_
_entity_poly.entity_id
_entity_poly.type
_entity_poly.pdbx_seq_one_letter_code
_entity_poly.pdbx_strand_id
1 'polypeptide(L)'
;CRYLGKVVDLGCGSGYLTAKLVSVGNEVISIDLSPYAVLSTKETLITNNFYNEFVHIIQGDGLKVLRPSKSFNAVFVNPPYLPVKELNDWLGRAWSGGDEGVEVFLNMIEGVEGILKDDGMIYFISSTLSNIEKVVEYLRGKGFRADVVDELCFFMECIKLLIAMRTKHI
;
A
#
# COMPACT_ATOMS: atom_id res chain seq x y z
N CYS A 1 2.64 8.57 12.52
CA CYS A 1 3.36 7.32 12.21
C CYS A 1 4.19 6.92 13.42
N ARG A 2 4.18 5.64 13.82
CA ARG A 2 4.95 5.09 14.95
C ARG A 2 5.94 4.04 14.43
N TYR A 3 6.94 3.70 15.23
CA TYR A 3 7.77 2.52 14.97
C TYR A 3 6.91 1.24 14.99
N LEU A 4 7.06 0.39 13.97
CA LEU A 4 6.34 -0.86 13.77
C LEU A 4 7.29 -2.05 13.51
N GLY A 5 8.54 -1.80 13.12
CA GLY A 5 9.50 -2.83 12.74
C GLY A 5 9.74 -2.84 11.24
N LYS A 6 9.49 -3.98 10.58
CA LYS A 6 9.70 -4.15 9.14
C LYS A 6 8.39 -3.95 8.38
N VAL A 7 8.35 -3.01 7.45
CA VAL A 7 7.12 -2.60 6.76
C VAL A 7 7.30 -2.52 5.25
N VAL A 8 6.19 -2.59 4.51
CA VAL A 8 6.14 -2.36 3.06
C VAL A 8 5.39 -1.05 2.78
N ASP A 9 5.95 -0.21 1.92
CA ASP A 9 5.26 0.90 1.26
C ASP A 9 4.99 0.52 -0.20
N LEU A 10 3.73 0.18 -0.51
CA LEU A 10 3.32 -0.41 -1.78
C LEU A 10 2.64 0.64 -2.66
N GLY A 11 3.23 0.92 -3.83
CA GLY A 11 2.92 2.09 -4.64
C GLY A 11 3.58 3.35 -4.08
N CYS A 12 4.89 3.31 -3.85
CA CYS A 12 5.60 4.35 -3.08
C CYS A 12 5.60 5.73 -3.76
N GLY A 13 5.35 5.83 -5.06
CA GLY A 13 5.12 7.10 -5.76
C GLY A 13 6.25 8.11 -5.57
N SER A 14 5.96 9.25 -4.95
CA SER A 14 6.94 10.30 -4.66
C SER A 14 7.95 9.94 -3.56
N GLY A 15 7.67 8.89 -2.77
CA GLY A 15 8.47 8.48 -1.61
C GLY A 15 8.17 9.23 -0.33
N TYR A 16 7.13 10.08 -0.30
CA TYR A 16 6.76 10.82 0.92
C TYR A 16 6.42 9.87 2.09
N LEU A 17 5.59 8.86 1.86
CA LEU A 17 5.22 7.90 2.89
C LEU A 17 6.43 7.05 3.31
N THR A 18 7.24 6.59 2.35
CA THR A 18 8.51 5.92 2.61
C THR A 18 9.39 6.74 3.56
N ALA A 19 9.66 8.00 3.23
CA ALA A 19 10.45 8.90 4.07
C ALA A 19 9.86 9.05 5.47
N LYS A 20 8.53 9.14 5.58
CA LYS A 20 7.86 9.23 6.89
C LYS A 20 8.01 7.93 7.71
N LEU A 21 7.91 6.76 7.09
CA LEU A 21 8.09 5.46 7.73
C LEU A 21 9.54 5.28 8.21
N VAL A 22 10.52 5.68 7.40
CA VAL A 22 11.95 5.64 7.76
C VAL A 22 12.26 6.62 8.91
N SER A 23 11.69 7.83 8.88
CA SER A 23 11.94 8.87 9.90
C SER A 23 11.58 8.46 11.34
N VAL A 24 10.75 7.43 11.50
CA VAL A 24 10.36 6.88 12.82
C VAL A 24 11.04 5.55 13.13
N GLY A 25 12.06 5.18 12.35
CA GLY A 25 12.96 4.05 12.60
C GLY A 25 12.55 2.70 12.00
N ASN A 26 11.57 2.65 11.09
CA ASN A 26 11.19 1.39 10.45
C ASN A 26 12.24 0.92 9.42
N GLU A 27 12.37 -0.39 9.26
CA GLU A 27 12.96 -0.99 8.05
C GLU A 27 11.89 -1.01 6.96
N VAL A 28 12.14 -0.37 5.83
CA VAL A 28 11.12 -0.11 4.80
C VAL A 28 11.49 -0.75 3.47
N ILE A 29 10.59 -1.57 2.93
CA ILE A 29 10.64 -1.99 1.53
C ILE A 29 9.61 -1.20 0.75
N SER A 30 10.07 -0.38 -0.18
CA SER A 30 9.24 0.42 -1.08
C SER A 30 9.13 -0.28 -2.42
N ILE A 31 7.91 -0.48 -2.92
CA ILE A 31 7.66 -1.18 -4.17
C ILE A 31 6.80 -0.29 -5.05
N ASP A 32 7.19 -0.10 -6.31
CA ASP A 32 6.35 0.57 -7.30
C ASP A 32 6.54 -0.05 -8.68
N LEU A 33 5.47 -0.06 -9.47
CA LEU A 33 5.52 -0.53 -10.86
C LEU A 33 6.28 0.48 -11.74
N SER A 34 6.13 1.76 -11.43
CA SER A 34 6.71 2.86 -12.21
C SER A 34 8.20 3.03 -11.91
N PRO A 35 9.09 2.95 -12.93
CA PRO A 35 10.50 3.24 -12.73
C PRO A 35 10.71 4.71 -12.29
N TYR A 36 9.82 5.62 -12.69
CA TYR A 36 9.89 7.02 -12.29
C TYR A 36 9.55 7.22 -10.81
N ALA A 37 8.60 6.45 -10.27
CA ALA A 37 8.28 6.47 -8.85
C ALA A 37 9.43 5.90 -8.00
N VAL A 38 10.07 4.83 -8.47
CA VAL A 38 11.27 4.27 -7.83
C VAL A 38 12.41 5.30 -7.77
N LEU A 39 12.67 6.00 -8.87
CA LEU A 39 13.67 7.08 -8.91
C LEU A 39 13.27 8.26 -8.02
N SER A 40 12.02 8.72 -8.09
CA SER A 40 11.51 9.81 -7.25
C SER A 40 11.62 9.48 -5.76
N THR A 41 11.29 8.25 -5.38
CA THR A 41 11.39 7.78 -4.00
C THR A 41 12.84 7.79 -3.52
N LYS A 42 13.78 7.34 -4.37
CA LYS A 42 15.20 7.38 -4.07
C LYS A 42 15.71 8.81 -3.86
N GLU A 43 15.37 9.74 -4.74
CA GLU A 43 15.75 11.15 -4.63
C GLU A 43 15.17 11.81 -3.37
N THR A 44 13.90 11.53 -3.05
CA THR A 44 13.27 11.99 -1.80
C THR A 44 14.05 11.51 -0.58
N LEU A 45 14.44 10.23 -0.54
CA LEU A 45 15.19 9.67 0.59
C LEU A 45 16.60 10.24 0.70
N ILE A 46 17.30 10.44 -0.42
CA ILE A 46 18.64 11.05 -0.43
C ILE A 46 18.56 12.50 0.08
N THR A 47 17.65 13.29 -0.47
CA THR A 47 17.47 14.71 -0.11
C THR A 47 17.15 14.90 1.38
N ASN A 48 16.44 13.94 1.97
CA ASN A 48 16.07 13.97 3.39
C ASN A 48 17.01 13.19 4.32
N ASN A 49 18.17 12.72 3.83
CA ASN A 49 19.14 11.91 4.60
C ASN A 49 18.55 10.62 5.21
N PHE A 50 17.61 9.99 4.52
CA PHE A 50 16.96 8.74 4.94
C PHE A 50 17.37 7.53 4.09
N TYR A 51 18.21 7.71 3.07
CA TYR A 51 18.71 6.60 2.27
C TYR A 51 19.86 5.87 2.99
N ASN A 52 19.55 4.74 3.62
CA ASN A 52 20.47 3.92 4.41
C ASN A 52 20.19 2.41 4.23
N GLU A 53 20.92 1.56 4.94
CA GLU A 53 20.86 0.10 4.84
C GLU A 53 19.51 -0.54 5.23
N PHE A 54 18.63 0.20 5.91
CA PHE A 54 17.29 -0.26 6.31
C PHE A 54 16.20 0.09 5.29
N VAL A 55 16.57 0.63 4.13
CA VAL A 55 15.62 1.04 3.08
C VAL A 55 15.93 0.34 1.77
N HIS A 56 14.94 -0.36 1.23
CA HIS A 56 15.04 -1.05 -0.05
C HIS A 56 13.96 -0.53 -1.00
N ILE A 57 14.35 -0.17 -2.22
CA ILE A 57 13.43 0.32 -3.25
C ILE A 57 13.45 -0.68 -4.40
N ILE A 58 12.28 -1.22 -4.75
CA ILE A 58 12.12 -2.29 -5.72
C ILE A 58 11.17 -1.81 -6.82
N GLN A 59 11.62 -1.88 -8.07
CA GLN A 59 10.69 -1.78 -9.19
C GLN A 59 10.00 -3.14 -9.36
N GLY A 60 8.68 -3.16 -9.22
CA GLY A 60 7.94 -4.41 -9.14
C GLY A 60 6.45 -4.22 -9.24
N ASP A 61 5.77 -5.25 -9.75
CA ASP A 61 4.32 -5.29 -9.79
C ASP A 61 3.80 -5.93 -8.50
N GLY A 62 3.27 -5.13 -7.58
CA GLY A 62 2.61 -5.61 -6.37
C GLY A 62 3.52 -6.40 -5.41
N LEU A 63 2.89 -7.16 -4.49
CA LEU A 63 3.58 -7.96 -3.48
C LEU A 63 4.16 -9.28 -4.01
N LYS A 64 3.80 -9.71 -5.22
CA LYS A 64 4.33 -10.94 -5.85
C LYS A 64 5.85 -10.94 -6.08
N VAL A 65 6.50 -9.79 -5.98
CA VAL A 65 7.97 -9.68 -6.00
C VAL A 65 8.62 -10.18 -4.70
N LEU A 66 7.85 -10.28 -3.61
CA LEU A 66 8.32 -10.75 -2.32
C LEU A 66 8.00 -12.23 -2.14
N ARG A 67 8.97 -12.98 -1.60
CA ARG A 67 8.74 -14.37 -1.20
C ARG A 67 7.93 -14.42 0.11
N PRO A 68 7.01 -15.38 0.26
CA PRO A 68 6.37 -15.65 1.55
C PRO A 68 7.42 -15.83 2.64
N SER A 69 7.29 -15.08 3.74
CA SER A 69 8.32 -15.01 4.79
C SER A 69 7.78 -14.72 6.19
N LYS A 70 6.50 -14.33 6.33
CA LYS A 70 5.90 -13.96 7.63
C LYS A 70 6.75 -12.96 8.43
N SER A 71 7.42 -12.02 7.75
CA SER A 71 8.43 -11.14 8.34
C SER A 71 7.97 -9.68 8.50
N PHE A 72 6.89 -9.28 7.83
CA PHE A 72 6.43 -7.89 7.81
C PHE A 72 5.39 -7.63 8.89
N ASN A 73 5.56 -6.51 9.60
CA ASN A 73 4.64 -6.00 10.61
C ASN A 73 3.48 -5.22 9.98
N ALA A 74 3.72 -4.53 8.86
CA ALA A 74 2.67 -3.82 8.16
C ALA A 74 2.93 -3.69 6.65
N VAL A 75 1.85 -3.60 5.88
CA VAL A 75 1.84 -3.15 4.49
C VAL A 75 1.02 -1.86 4.43
N PHE A 76 1.55 -0.82 3.83
CA PHE A 76 0.86 0.44 3.56
C PHE A 76 0.59 0.56 2.06
N VAL A 77 -0.63 0.95 1.69
CA VAL A 77 -1.03 1.11 0.29
C VAL A 77 -1.91 2.35 0.13
N ASN A 78 -1.52 3.28 -0.72
CA ASN A 78 -2.43 4.30 -1.24
C ASN A 78 -2.70 3.97 -2.72
N PRO A 79 -3.66 3.07 -3.01
CA PRO A 79 -3.82 2.55 -4.35
C PRO A 79 -4.43 3.60 -5.29
N PRO A 80 -4.28 3.43 -6.61
CA PRO A 80 -5.16 4.11 -7.57
C PRO A 80 -6.62 3.70 -7.32
N TYR A 81 -7.48 4.66 -7.03
CA TYR A 81 -8.86 4.42 -6.60
C TYR A 81 -9.93 4.94 -7.59
N LEU A 82 -9.56 5.59 -8.69
CA LEU A 82 -10.53 6.07 -9.67
C LEU A 82 -10.98 4.94 -10.60
N PRO A 83 -12.30 4.75 -10.84
CA PRO A 83 -12.83 3.71 -11.73
C PRO A 83 -12.67 4.10 -13.20
N VAL A 84 -11.41 4.23 -13.64
CA VAL A 84 -11.00 4.55 -15.02
C VAL A 84 -9.95 3.55 -15.49
N LYS A 85 -9.76 3.50 -16.81
CA LYS A 85 -8.78 2.65 -17.51
C LYS A 85 -7.76 3.50 -18.27
N GLU A 86 -7.15 4.45 -17.58
CA GLU A 86 -6.12 5.30 -18.17
C GLU A 86 -4.75 4.62 -18.08
N LEU A 87 -4.31 4.03 -19.18
CA LEU A 87 -3.06 3.27 -19.27
C LEU A 87 -2.02 3.91 -20.19
N ASN A 88 -2.32 5.12 -20.70
CA ASN A 88 -1.58 5.79 -21.77
C ASN A 88 -0.17 6.20 -21.36
N ASP A 89 0.01 6.61 -20.10
CA ASP A 89 1.30 6.94 -19.51
C ASP A 89 1.38 6.52 -18.03
N TRP A 90 2.53 6.76 -17.40
CA TRP A 90 2.74 6.41 -16.00
C TRP A 90 1.90 7.23 -15.02
N LEU A 91 1.51 8.43 -15.42
CA LEU A 91 0.72 9.32 -14.58
C LEU A 91 -0.74 8.87 -14.56
N GLY A 92 -1.32 8.53 -15.72
CA GLY A 92 -2.63 7.90 -15.84
C GLY A 92 -2.76 6.62 -15.01
N ARG A 93 -1.72 5.77 -15.03
CA ARG A 93 -1.68 4.54 -14.22
C ARG A 93 -1.69 4.79 -12.72
N ALA A 94 -1.24 5.96 -12.24
CA ALA A 94 -1.15 6.26 -10.82
C ALA A 94 -2.52 6.50 -10.16
N TRP A 95 -3.57 6.78 -10.94
CA TRP A 95 -4.95 6.91 -10.44
C TRP A 95 -5.94 5.90 -11.03
N SER A 96 -5.58 5.21 -12.12
CA SER A 96 -6.43 4.24 -12.80
C SER A 96 -6.62 2.95 -11.99
N GLY A 97 -7.74 2.84 -11.26
CA GLY A 97 -8.06 1.70 -10.40
C GLY A 97 -8.74 0.52 -11.10
N GLY A 98 -9.21 0.68 -12.34
CA GLY A 98 -9.93 -0.36 -13.09
C GLY A 98 -11.41 -0.05 -13.29
N ASP A 99 -12.22 -1.06 -13.60
CA ASP A 99 -13.67 -0.88 -13.83
C ASP A 99 -14.40 -0.46 -12.57
N GLU A 100 -14.01 -1.01 -11.41
CA GLU A 100 -14.64 -0.72 -10.12
C GLU A 100 -13.70 0.08 -9.19
N GLY A 101 -12.56 0.54 -9.73
CA GLY A 101 -11.57 1.33 -9.01
C GLY A 101 -10.74 0.52 -8.01
N VAL A 102 -10.81 -0.81 -8.04
CA VAL A 102 -10.16 -1.68 -7.04
C VAL A 102 -9.33 -2.81 -7.64
N GLU A 103 -9.44 -3.08 -8.94
CA GLU A 103 -8.73 -4.17 -9.61
C GLU A 103 -7.21 -4.07 -9.43
N VAL A 104 -6.67 -2.85 -9.61
CA VAL A 104 -5.24 -2.61 -9.44
C VAL A 104 -4.84 -2.83 -7.98
N PHE A 105 -5.65 -2.38 -7.03
CA PHE A 105 -5.39 -2.60 -5.61
C PHE A 105 -5.35 -4.09 -5.26
N LEU A 106 -6.34 -4.86 -5.72
CA LEU A 106 -6.42 -6.30 -5.47
C LEU A 106 -5.21 -7.05 -6.04
N ASN A 107 -4.75 -6.69 -7.25
CA ASN A 107 -3.52 -7.24 -7.82
C ASN A 107 -2.28 -6.83 -7.02
N MET A 108 -2.21 -5.57 -6.56
CA MET A 108 -1.08 -5.09 -5.75
C MET A 108 -0.92 -5.91 -4.47
N ILE A 109 -2.01 -6.21 -3.75
CA ILE A 109 -1.97 -6.91 -2.46
C ILE A 109 -2.01 -8.44 -2.56
N GLU A 110 -1.95 -9.01 -3.76
CA GLU A 110 -2.00 -10.47 -3.93
C GLU A 110 -0.87 -11.16 -3.16
N GLY A 111 -1.21 -12.14 -2.32
CA GLY A 111 -0.25 -12.89 -1.50
C GLY A 111 0.17 -12.22 -0.20
N VAL A 112 -0.48 -11.11 0.19
CA VAL A 112 -0.21 -10.37 1.44
C VAL A 112 -0.23 -11.26 2.69
N GLU A 113 -1.07 -12.30 2.72
CA GLU A 113 -1.18 -13.25 3.82
C GLU A 113 0.11 -14.05 4.06
N GLY A 114 0.94 -14.25 3.02
CA GLY A 114 2.19 -15.02 3.08
C GLY A 114 3.38 -14.21 3.58
N ILE A 115 3.34 -12.88 3.47
CA ILE A 115 4.45 -12.00 3.87
C ILE A 115 4.24 -11.41 5.28
N LEU A 116 2.99 -11.16 5.67
CA LEU A 116 2.68 -10.57 6.98
C LEU A 116 2.86 -11.58 8.11
N LYS A 117 3.41 -11.10 9.23
CA LYS A 117 3.35 -11.78 10.54
C LYS A 117 1.90 -12.09 10.94
N ASP A 118 1.75 -12.88 11.99
CA ASP A 118 0.41 -13.26 12.50
C ASP A 118 -0.34 -12.07 13.10
N ASP A 119 0.39 -11.11 13.67
CA ASP A 119 -0.13 -9.81 14.15
C ASP A 119 0.05 -8.68 13.12
N GLY A 120 0.48 -9.02 11.91
CA GLY A 120 0.73 -8.06 10.83
C GLY A 120 -0.56 -7.44 10.28
N MET A 121 -0.46 -6.19 9.83
CA MET A 121 -1.62 -5.37 9.45
C MET A 121 -1.48 -4.82 8.02
N ILE A 122 -2.60 -4.49 7.39
CA ILE A 122 -2.63 -3.74 6.13
C ILE A 122 -3.28 -2.40 6.40
N TYR A 123 -2.60 -1.30 6.09
CA TYR A 123 -3.17 0.04 6.09
C TYR A 123 -3.41 0.45 4.65
N PHE A 124 -4.64 0.84 4.31
CA PHE A 124 -4.93 1.24 2.95
C PHE A 124 -5.94 2.37 2.87
N ILE A 125 -5.79 3.17 1.81
CA ILE A 125 -6.72 4.23 1.47
C ILE A 125 -7.80 3.70 0.54
N SER A 126 -9.03 4.20 0.70
CA SER A 126 -10.15 3.94 -0.21
C SER A 126 -11.00 5.20 -0.36
N SER A 127 -11.46 5.47 -1.59
CA SER A 127 -12.47 6.49 -1.86
C SER A 127 -13.86 5.86 -1.79
N THR A 128 -14.87 6.62 -1.36
CA THR A 128 -16.29 6.25 -1.49
C THR A 128 -16.75 6.11 -2.95
N LEU A 129 -15.93 6.51 -3.92
CA LEU A 129 -16.18 6.29 -5.35
C LEU A 129 -15.77 4.87 -5.81
N SER A 130 -15.03 4.12 -5.00
CA SER A 130 -14.55 2.77 -5.31
C SER A 130 -15.43 1.70 -4.65
N ASN A 131 -15.47 0.48 -5.22
CA ASN A 131 -16.18 -0.66 -4.60
C ASN A 131 -15.37 -1.24 -3.42
N ILE A 132 -15.42 -0.57 -2.27
CA ILE A 132 -14.70 -1.00 -1.07
C ILE A 132 -15.21 -2.35 -0.55
N GLU A 133 -16.48 -2.68 -0.75
CA GLU A 133 -17.08 -3.95 -0.35
C GLU A 133 -16.33 -5.12 -0.98
N LYS A 134 -15.99 -5.02 -2.27
CA LYS A 134 -15.20 -6.03 -3.00
C LYS A 134 -13.81 -6.24 -2.39
N VAL A 135 -13.17 -5.19 -1.93
CA VAL A 135 -11.88 -5.26 -1.22
C VAL A 135 -12.05 -5.95 0.13
N VAL A 136 -13.07 -5.57 0.90
CA VAL A 136 -13.35 -6.15 2.22
C VAL A 136 -13.67 -7.63 2.11
N GLU A 137 -14.44 -8.04 1.10
CA GLU A 137 -14.73 -9.45 0.82
C GLU A 137 -13.49 -10.24 0.42
N TYR A 138 -12.65 -9.68 -0.46
CA TYR A 138 -11.37 -10.29 -0.81
C TYR A 138 -10.49 -10.51 0.43
N LEU A 139 -10.31 -9.48 1.26
CA LEU A 139 -9.53 -9.56 2.49
C LEU A 139 -10.12 -10.55 3.49
N ARG A 140 -11.45 -10.62 3.60
CA ARG A 140 -12.15 -11.61 4.43
C ARG A 140 -11.87 -13.04 3.96
N GLY A 141 -11.90 -13.28 2.66
CA GLY A 141 -11.50 -14.57 2.07
C GLY A 141 -10.05 -14.97 2.37
N LYS A 142 -9.19 -13.98 2.68
CA LYS A 142 -7.79 -14.17 3.09
C LYS A 142 -7.58 -14.20 4.61
N GLY A 143 -8.66 -14.21 5.40
CA GLY A 143 -8.60 -14.28 6.87
C GLY A 143 -8.34 -12.93 7.55
N PHE A 144 -8.70 -11.81 6.91
CA PHE A 144 -8.60 -10.47 7.48
C PHE A 144 -9.98 -9.85 7.72
N ARG A 145 -10.07 -9.00 8.74
CA ARG A 145 -11.18 -8.07 8.94
C ARG A 145 -10.65 -6.66 8.71
N ALA A 146 -11.38 -5.85 7.95
CA ALA A 146 -11.07 -4.45 7.72
C ALA A 146 -12.01 -3.54 8.53
N ASP A 147 -11.45 -2.54 9.18
CA ASP A 147 -12.17 -1.52 9.94
C ASP A 147 -11.70 -0.12 9.49
N VAL A 148 -12.62 0.86 9.43
CA VAL A 148 -12.28 2.27 9.15
C VAL A 148 -11.66 2.87 10.40
N VAL A 149 -10.49 3.51 10.26
CA VAL A 149 -9.79 4.16 11.38
C VAL A 149 -9.80 5.68 11.32
N ASP A 150 -9.95 6.25 10.12
CA ASP A 150 -10.06 7.69 9.91
C ASP A 150 -10.74 7.98 8.57
N GLU A 151 -11.32 9.17 8.42
CA GLU A 151 -11.94 9.61 7.17
C GLU A 151 -11.84 11.12 6.96
N LEU A 152 -11.72 11.52 5.70
CA LEU A 152 -11.74 12.91 5.28
C LEU A 152 -12.72 13.08 4.12
N CYS A 153 -13.76 13.89 4.33
CA CYS A 153 -14.82 14.12 3.33
C CYS A 153 -14.64 15.45 2.61
N PHE A 154 -14.76 15.38 1.28
CA PHE A 154 -14.82 16.48 0.34
C PHE A 154 -16.23 16.56 -0.26
N PHE A 155 -16.50 17.58 -1.09
CA PHE A 155 -17.84 17.82 -1.64
C PHE A 155 -18.44 16.63 -2.42
N MET A 156 -17.62 15.74 -2.99
CA MET A 156 -18.07 14.63 -3.84
C MET A 156 -17.58 13.23 -3.41
N GLU A 157 -16.69 13.14 -2.43
CA GLU A 157 -16.14 11.86 -1.97
C GLU A 157 -15.64 11.94 -0.53
N CYS A 158 -15.61 10.81 0.16
CA CYS A 158 -14.81 10.66 1.37
C CYS A 158 -13.65 9.71 1.10
N ILE A 159 -12.45 10.13 1.52
CA ILE A 159 -11.25 9.31 1.53
C ILE A 159 -11.13 8.69 2.92
N LYS A 160 -11.14 7.36 2.97
CA LYS A 160 -11.10 6.57 4.20
C LYS A 160 -9.75 5.89 4.35
N LEU A 161 -9.20 5.94 5.56
CA LEU A 161 -8.11 5.07 5.97
C LEU A 161 -8.70 3.84 6.64
N LEU A 162 -8.35 2.66 6.13
CA LEU A 162 -8.75 1.39 6.68
C LEU A 162 -7.54 0.63 7.24
N ILE A 163 -7.79 -0.17 8.27
CA ILE A 163 -6.86 -1.16 8.79
C ILE A 163 -7.44 -2.56 8.60
N ALA A 164 -6.70 -3.46 7.98
CA ALA A 164 -7.02 -4.88 7.93
C ALA A 164 -6.14 -5.68 8.89
N MET A 165 -6.76 -6.47 9.76
CA MET A 165 -6.10 -7.29 10.78
C MET A 165 -6.57 -8.75 10.64
N ARG A 166 -5.70 -9.71 10.97
CA ARG A 166 -6.10 -11.12 10.93
C ARG A 166 -7.26 -11.38 11.89
N THR A 167 -8.26 -12.12 11.41
CA THR A 167 -9.28 -12.70 12.29
C THR A 167 -8.62 -13.79 13.12
N LYS A 168 -8.66 -13.68 14.45
CA LYS A 168 -8.27 -14.80 15.31
C LYS A 168 -9.19 -15.97 14.97
N HIS A 169 -8.62 -17.10 14.59
CA HIS A 169 -9.37 -18.35 14.57
C HIS A 169 -9.79 -18.60 16.03
N ILE A 170 -11.10 -18.46 16.30
CA ILE A 170 -11.72 -18.90 17.55
C ILE A 170 -11.93 -20.41 17.44
#